data_AF-A0A200H827-F1
#
_entry.id   AF-A0A200H827-F1
#
_cell.length_a   1.000
_cell.length_b   1.000
_cell.length_c   1.000
_cell.angle_alpha   90.00
_cell.angle_beta   90.00
_cell.angle_gamma   90.00
#
_symmetry.space_group_name_H-M   'P 1'
#
loop_
_entity.id
_entity.type
_entity.pdbx_description
1 polymer ?
#
loop_
_entity_poly.entity_id
_entity_poly.type
_entity_poly.pdbx_seq_one_letter_code
_entity_poly.pdbx_strand_id
1 'polypeptide(L)'
;MPADMTQALRELRELIEHRATALAAAAVSGGQAWLRDLGAAPTRVANRASWERELATVIAYRDRYGITDPSAALGPATGTQLQRADRQRADAALRRAQRLTAASAPR
;
A
#
# COMPACT_ATOMS: atom_id res chain seq x y z
N MET A 1 3.45 12.76 -30.88
CA MET A 1 2.67 11.54 -30.63
C MET A 1 2.37 11.41 -29.13
N PRO A 2 1.27 12.02 -28.64
CA PRO A 2 0.88 11.98 -27.22
C PRO A 2 0.05 10.74 -26.83
N ALA A 3 -0.55 10.05 -27.80
CA ALA A 3 -1.33 8.83 -27.56
C ALA A 3 -0.45 7.67 -27.05
N ASP A 4 0.71 7.44 -27.66
CA ASP A 4 1.65 6.38 -27.26
C ASP A 4 2.24 6.62 -25.86
N MET A 5 2.50 7.88 -25.49
CA MET A 5 2.98 8.24 -24.15
C MET A 5 1.92 7.96 -23.08
N THR A 6 0.66 8.28 -23.39
CA THR A 6 -0.46 8.03 -22.46
C THR A 6 -0.73 6.53 -22.30
N GLN A 7 -0.57 5.76 -23.37
CA GLN A 7 -0.62 4.30 -23.38
C GLN A 7 0.50 3.70 -22.52
N ALA A 8 1.76 4.10 -22.75
CA ALA A 8 2.91 3.62 -22.00
C ALA A 8 2.81 3.93 -20.50
N LEU A 9 2.30 5.11 -20.12
CA LEU A 9 2.05 5.46 -18.72
C LEU A 9 0.92 4.62 -18.09
N ARG A 10 -0.06 4.17 -18.87
CA ARG A 10 -1.14 3.28 -18.42
C ARG A 10 -0.61 1.87 -18.22
N GLU A 11 0.13 1.34 -19.19
CA GLU A 11 0.75 0.01 -19.11
C GLU A 11 1.75 -0.06 -17.93
N LEU A 12 2.54 1.00 -17.73
CA LEU A 12 3.43 1.10 -16.57
C LEU A 12 2.65 1.12 -15.25
N ARG A 13 1.52 1.84 -15.20
CA ARG A 13 0.64 1.86 -14.03
C ARG A 13 0.05 0.49 -13.75
N GLU A 14 -0.46 -0.21 -14.77
CA GLU A 14 -1.01 -1.56 -14.62
C GLU A 14 0.04 -2.55 -14.13
N LEU A 15 1.27 -2.49 -14.65
CA LEU A 15 2.38 -3.32 -14.19
C LEU A 15 2.74 -3.05 -12.72
N ILE A 16 2.76 -1.78 -12.31
CA ILE A 16 3.01 -1.38 -10.92
C ILE A 16 1.86 -1.84 -10.01
N GLU A 17 0.61 -1.67 -10.43
CA GLU A 17 -0.58 -2.10 -9.69
C GLU A 17 -0.63 -3.63 -9.54
N HIS A 18 -0.30 -4.37 -10.59
CA HIS A 18 -0.24 -5.83 -10.57
C HIS A 18 0.87 -6.33 -9.63
N ARG A 19 2.07 -5.77 -9.74
CA ARG A 19 3.19 -6.08 -8.84
C ARG A 19 2.86 -5.74 -7.39
N ALA A 20 2.25 -4.59 -7.13
CA ALA A 20 1.84 -4.19 -5.78
C ALA A 20 0.78 -5.14 -5.19
N THR A 21 -0.15 -5.64 -6.02
CA THR A 21 -1.16 -6.62 -5.59
C THR A 21 -0.54 -7.97 -5.25
N ALA A 22 0.39 -8.46 -6.07
CA ALA A 22 1.12 -9.70 -5.78
C ALA A 22 1.97 -9.58 -4.50
N LEU A 23 2.66 -8.46 -4.32
CA LEU A 23 3.42 -8.18 -3.11
C LEU A 23 2.52 -8.02 -1.87
N ALA A 24 1.30 -7.51 -2.02
CA ALA A 24 0.31 -7.44 -0.95
C ALA A 24 -0.09 -8.84 -0.45
N ALA A 25 -0.43 -9.74 -1.38
CA ALA A 25 -0.74 -11.13 -1.04
C ALA A 25 0.45 -11.85 -0.36
N ALA A 26 1.67 -11.61 -0.86
CA ALA A 26 2.90 -12.17 -0.28
C ALA A 26 3.20 -11.61 1.11
N ALA A 27 3.05 -10.29 1.33
CA ALA A 27 3.29 -9.66 2.62
C ALA A 27 2.32 -10.20 3.69
N VAL A 28 1.04 -10.35 3.35
CA VAL A 28 0.02 -10.93 4.24
C VAL A 28 0.36 -12.38 4.58
N SER A 29 0.74 -13.19 3.58
CA SER A 29 1.12 -14.59 3.80
C SER A 29 2.42 -14.73 4.60
N GLY A 30 3.36 -13.81 4.42
CA GLY A 30 4.66 -13.77 5.09
C GLY A 30 4.65 -13.11 6.47
N GLY A 31 3.47 -12.70 6.98
CA GLY A 31 3.33 -12.16 8.34
C GLY A 31 4.26 -10.99 8.65
N GLN A 32 4.53 -10.13 7.67
CA GLN A 32 5.50 -9.05 7.82
C GLN A 32 5.12 -8.13 8.99
N ALA A 33 6.05 -7.91 9.93
CA ALA A 33 5.74 -7.27 11.20
C ALA A 33 5.14 -5.86 11.03
N TRP A 34 5.54 -5.09 10.02
CA TRP A 34 5.01 -3.75 9.73
C TRP A 34 3.53 -3.75 9.31
N LEU A 35 2.96 -4.90 8.91
CA LEU A 35 1.52 -5.01 8.62
C LEU A 35 0.66 -4.76 9.87
N ARG A 36 1.22 -4.92 11.08
CA ARG A 36 0.55 -4.55 12.33
C ARG A 36 0.10 -3.09 12.33
N ASP A 37 0.82 -2.21 11.62
CA ASP A 37 0.48 -0.78 11.52
C ASP A 37 -0.80 -0.57 10.70
N LEU A 38 -1.17 -1.49 9.80
CA LEU A 38 -2.41 -1.43 9.03
C LEU A 38 -3.59 -2.09 9.76
N GLY A 39 -3.30 -2.91 10.78
CA GLY A 39 -4.26 -3.78 11.44
C GLY A 39 -4.59 -5.05 10.64
N ALA A 40 -5.35 -5.96 11.26
CA ALA A 40 -5.73 -7.23 10.65
C ALA A 40 -6.63 -7.07 9.42
N ALA A 41 -6.50 -7.98 8.46
CA ALA A 41 -7.36 -7.97 7.27
C ALA A 41 -8.84 -8.12 7.67
N PRO A 42 -9.74 -7.27 7.15
CA PRO A 42 -11.19 -7.39 7.35
C PRO A 42 -11.76 -8.76 6.95
N THR A 43 -12.74 -9.25 7.71
CA THR A 43 -13.48 -10.48 7.40
C THR A 43 -14.56 -10.26 6.34
N ARG A 44 -15.13 -9.06 6.25
CA ARG A 44 -16.11 -8.69 5.23
C ARG A 44 -15.42 -8.47 3.87
N VAL A 45 -15.87 -9.21 2.84
CA VAL A 45 -15.27 -9.20 1.49
C VAL A 45 -15.13 -7.78 0.90
N ALA A 46 -16.15 -6.94 1.01
CA ALA A 46 -16.10 -5.56 0.49
C ALA A 46 -15.03 -4.69 1.20
N ASN A 47 -14.92 -4.82 2.52
CA ASN A 47 -13.92 -4.10 3.31
C ASN A 47 -12.52 -4.67 3.06
N ARG A 48 -12.40 -5.97 2.83
CA ARG A 48 -11.14 -6.64 2.51
C ARG A 48 -10.57 -6.16 1.17
N ALA A 49 -11.37 -6.13 0.12
CA ALA A 49 -10.93 -5.63 -1.18
C ALA A 49 -10.46 -4.17 -1.10
N SER A 50 -11.13 -3.34 -0.29
CA SER A 50 -10.72 -1.96 -0.05
C SER A 50 -9.42 -1.89 0.77
N TRP A 51 -9.27 -2.72 1.79
CA TRP A 51 -8.07 -2.80 2.62
C TRP A 51 -6.85 -3.26 1.81
N GLU A 52 -7.01 -4.23 0.90
CA GLU A 52 -5.95 -4.71 0.00
C GLU A 52 -5.47 -3.61 -0.96
N ARG A 53 -6.36 -2.73 -1.44
CA ARG A 53 -5.98 -1.56 -2.25
C ARG A 53 -5.15 -0.54 -1.46
N GLU A 54 -5.53 -0.28 -0.20
CA GLU A 54 -4.75 0.61 0.66
C GLU A 54 -3.38 0.00 1.01
N LEU A 55 -3.33 -1.31 1.26
CA LEU A 55 -2.08 -2.05 1.43
C LEU A 55 -1.18 -1.94 0.19
N ALA A 56 -1.72 -2.12 -1.02
CA ALA A 56 -0.98 -1.97 -2.25
C ALA A 56 -0.35 -0.58 -2.40
N THR A 57 -1.03 0.48 -1.94
CA THR A 57 -0.48 1.85 -1.92
C THR A 57 0.73 1.96 -0.99
N VAL A 58 0.68 1.34 0.20
CA VAL A 58 1.80 1.32 1.14
C VAL A 58 2.97 0.53 0.55
N ILE A 59 2.71 -0.60 -0.10
CA ILE A 59 3.74 -1.43 -0.75
C ILE A 59 4.41 -0.69 -1.91
N ALA A 60 3.64 -0.01 -2.76
CA ALA A 60 4.19 0.78 -3.85
C ALA A 60 5.14 1.87 -3.33
N TYR A 61 4.80 2.52 -2.21
CA TYR A 61 5.69 3.46 -1.53
C TYR A 61 6.97 2.77 -1.02
N ARG A 62 6.85 1.62 -0.36
CA ARG A 62 8.00 0.86 0.14
C ARG A 62 8.93 0.37 -0.98
N ASP A 63 8.38 -0.18 -2.06
CA ASP A 63 9.13 -0.67 -3.22
C ASP A 63 9.86 0.49 -3.91
N ARG A 64 9.18 1.63 -4.12
CA ARG A 64 9.76 2.81 -4.77
C ARG A 64 10.94 3.42 -4.02
N TYR A 65 10.91 3.41 -2.69
CA TYR A 65 11.97 3.99 -1.84
C TYR A 65 12.88 2.95 -1.19
N GLY A 66 12.77 1.67 -1.58
CA GLY A 66 13.60 0.60 -1.04
C GLY A 66 13.46 0.40 0.48
N ILE A 67 12.26 0.61 1.03
CA ILE A 67 12.02 0.51 2.48
C ILE A 67 11.96 -0.96 2.87
N THR A 68 13.04 -1.44 3.47
CA THR A 68 13.18 -2.80 3.98
C THR A 68 12.89 -2.92 5.48
N ASP A 69 12.66 -1.81 6.18
CA ASP A 69 12.37 -1.80 7.62
C ASP A 69 11.19 -2.73 7.93
N PRO A 70 11.41 -3.80 8.72
CA PRO A 70 10.37 -4.78 9.00
C PRO A 70 9.39 -4.29 10.06
N SER A 71 9.72 -3.23 10.81
CA SER A 71 9.00 -2.79 12.00
C SER A 71 8.05 -1.62 11.79
N ALA A 72 8.32 -0.79 10.77
CA ALA A 72 7.56 0.41 10.46
C ALA A 72 7.10 0.41 8.99
N ALA A 73 5.79 0.58 8.75
CA ALA A 73 5.22 0.51 7.41
C ALA A 73 5.81 1.55 6.45
N LEU A 74 6.09 2.76 6.93
CA LEU A 74 6.55 3.89 6.10
C LEU A 74 8.05 4.19 6.26
N GLY A 75 8.79 3.46 7.09
CA GLY A 75 10.19 3.78 7.39
C GLY A 75 10.40 5.21 7.95
N PRO A 76 11.66 5.68 8.03
CA PRO A 76 12.00 6.98 8.60
C PRO A 76 11.46 8.16 7.77
N ALA A 77 11.14 9.27 8.44
CA ALA A 77 10.64 10.50 7.83
C ALA A 77 11.76 11.36 7.20
N THR A 78 12.69 10.73 6.48
CA THR A 78 13.81 11.38 5.81
C THR A 78 13.55 11.35 4.31
N GLY A 79 13.51 12.51 3.64
CA GLY A 79 13.27 12.48 2.20
C GLY A 79 13.13 13.83 1.50
N THR A 80 13.22 13.77 0.17
CA THR A 80 12.95 14.89 -0.74
C THR A 80 11.48 15.34 -0.66
N GLN A 81 11.14 16.49 -1.24
CA GLN A 81 9.75 16.95 -1.29
C GLN A 81 8.81 15.94 -1.97
N LEU A 82 9.30 15.24 -3.00
CA LEU A 82 8.56 14.17 -3.68
C LEU A 82 8.28 12.99 -2.75
N GLN A 83 9.31 12.52 -2.02
CA GLN A 83 9.14 11.46 -1.02
C GLN A 83 8.21 11.86 0.11
N ARG A 84 8.20 13.13 0.53
CA ARG A 84 7.25 13.63 1.53
C ARG A 84 5.80 13.56 1.05
N ALA A 85 5.53 13.96 -0.20
CA ALA A 85 4.20 13.88 -0.79
C ALA A 85 3.72 12.42 -0.93
N ASP A 86 4.60 11.53 -1.40
CA ASP A 86 4.28 10.10 -1.52
C ASP A 86 4.11 9.43 -0.15
N ARG A 87 4.90 9.83 0.85
CA ARG A 87 4.72 9.40 2.25
C ARG A 87 3.37 9.83 2.79
N GLN A 88 2.94 11.08 2.56
CA GLN A 88 1.62 11.54 2.99
C GLN A 88 0.49 10.71 2.36
N ARG A 89 0.63 10.32 1.09
CA ARG A 89 -0.32 9.45 0.40
C ARG A 89 -0.35 8.05 1.03
N ALA A 90 0.81 7.46 1.31
CA ALA A 90 0.92 6.15 1.95
C ALA A 90 0.41 6.15 3.40
N ASP A 91 0.65 7.22 4.14
CA ASP A 91 0.16 7.46 5.49
C ASP A 91 -1.38 7.61 5.53
N ALA A 92 -1.95 8.32 4.55
CA ALA A 92 -3.40 8.38 4.39
C ALA A 92 -4.01 7.01 4.05
N ALA A 93 -3.30 6.19 3.26
CA ALA A 93 -3.72 4.82 2.95
C ALA A 93 -3.70 3.92 4.20
N LEU A 94 -2.63 4.01 4.99
CA LEU A 94 -2.49 3.29 6.25
C LEU A 94 -3.66 3.61 7.20
N ARG A 95 -4.01 4.90 7.36
CA ARG A 95 -5.18 5.32 8.15
C ARG A 95 -6.51 4.81 7.60
N ARG A 96 -6.67 4.71 6.27
CA ARG A 96 -7.87 4.13 5.65
C ARG A 96 -7.95 2.62 5.93
N ALA A 97 -6.85 1.89 5.77
CA ALA A 97 -6.76 0.48 6.11
C ALA A 97 -7.16 0.21 7.57
N GLN A 98 -6.60 0.98 8.52
CA GLN A 98 -6.95 0.88 9.94
C GLN A 98 -8.44 1.08 10.22
N ARG A 99 -9.09 2.04 9.54
CA ARG A 99 -10.54 2.27 9.68
C ARG A 99 -11.37 1.11 9.15
N LEU A 100 -10.95 0.49 8.04
CA LEU A 100 -11.62 -0.69 7.48
C LEU A 100 -11.50 -1.90 8.41
N THR A 101 -10.33 -2.07 9.04
CA THR A 101 -10.10 -3.07 10.09
C THR A 101 -11.03 -2.84 11.27
N ALA A 102 -11.07 -1.62 11.81
CA ALA A 102 -11.92 -1.28 12.95
C ALA A 102 -13.42 -1.47 12.66
N ALA A 103 -13.87 -1.14 11.45
CA ALA A 103 -15.26 -1.33 11.02
C ALA A 103 -15.64 -2.81 10.82
N SER A 104 -14.66 -3.72 10.81
CA SER A 104 -14.86 -5.15 10.53
C SER A 104 -14.66 -6.04 11.76
N ALA A 105 -14.18 -5.48 12.88
CA ALA A 105 -14.11 -6.20 14.14
C ALA A 105 -15.53 -6.54 14.66
N PRO A 106 -15.77 -7.74 15.19
CA PRO A 106 -17.01 -8.03 15.90
C PRO A 106 -17.14 -7.08 17.09
N ARG A 107 -18.33 -6.48 17.24
CA ARG A 107 -18.67 -5.59 18.34
C ARG A 107 -18.76 -6.34 19.66
#